data_AF-A0A699X2D0-F1
#
_entry.id   AF-A0A699X2D0-F1
#
_cell.length_a   1.000
_cell.length_b   1.000
_cell.length_c   1.000
_cell.angle_alpha   90.00
_cell.angle_beta   90.00
_cell.angle_gamma   90.00
#
_symmetry.space_group_name_H-M   'P 1'
#
loop_
_entity.id
_entity.type
_entity.pdbx_description
1 polymer ?
#
loop_
_entity_poly.entity_id
_entity_poly.type
_entity_poly.pdbx_seq_one_letter_code
_entity_poly.pdbx_strand_id
1 'polypeptide(L)'
;MGDYLRGTSRADIADLAKEQWAHLRADDEVYANPAEFYDQLIEIDLNTLEPYVNGPFTPDAAWPISQFAAAVKEHGWPEKLEVGLIGSCTNSSYEDITRAASVAKQ
;
A
#
# COMPACT_ATOMS: atom_id res chain seq x y z
N MET A 1 -4.57 13.92 -0.37
CA MET A 1 -4.15 14.35 -1.72
C MET A 1 -3.81 15.85 -1.80
N GLY A 2 -4.57 16.74 -1.16
CA GLY A 2 -4.29 18.19 -1.18
C GLY A 2 -2.85 18.56 -0.77
N ASP A 3 -2.33 17.99 0.31
CA ASP A 3 -0.96 18.26 0.78
C ASP A 3 0.11 17.85 -0.23
N TYR A 4 -0.08 16.69 -0.88
CA TYR A 4 0.82 16.22 -1.93
C TYR A 4 0.84 17.18 -3.13
N LEU A 5 -0.33 17.67 -3.57
CA LEU A 5 -0.43 18.65 -4.66
C LEU A 5 0.29 19.96 -4.30
N ARG A 6 0.10 20.47 -3.08
CA ARG A 6 0.81 21.68 -2.61
C ARG A 6 2.31 21.46 -2.50
N GLY A 7 2.75 20.32 -1.97
CA GLY A 7 4.17 19.93 -1.89
C GLY A 7 4.85 19.75 -3.24
N THR A 8 4.08 19.69 -4.32
CA THR A 8 4.56 19.56 -5.71
C THR A 8 4.15 20.76 -6.58
N SER A 9 3.98 21.93 -5.96
CA SER A 9 3.73 23.22 -6.64
C SER A 9 2.43 23.30 -7.45
N ARG A 10 1.38 22.59 -7.02
CA ARG A 10 0.05 22.55 -7.66
C ARG A 10 -1.05 23.00 -6.68
N ALA A 11 -0.79 24.09 -5.98
CA ALA A 11 -1.68 24.61 -4.94
C ALA A 11 -3.04 25.07 -5.50
N ASP A 12 -3.03 25.71 -6.67
CA ASP A 12 -4.21 26.11 -7.44
C ASP A 12 -5.15 24.92 -7.73
N ILE A 13 -4.60 23.78 -8.15
CA ILE A 13 -5.37 22.56 -8.37
C ILE A 13 -5.94 22.04 -7.06
N ALA A 14 -5.17 22.08 -5.97
CA ALA A 14 -5.63 21.63 -4.66
C ALA A 14 -6.80 22.48 -4.13
N ASP A 15 -6.75 23.79 -4.37
CA ASP A 15 -7.82 24.72 -3.99
C ASP A 15 -9.09 24.47 -4.80
N LEU A 16 -8.98 24.37 -6.13
CA LEU A 16 -10.12 24.07 -7.00
C LEU A 16 -10.75 22.70 -6.71
N ALA A 17 -9.93 21.66 -6.49
CA ALA A 17 -10.42 20.33 -6.16
C ALA A 17 -11.17 20.31 -4.81
N LYS A 18 -10.75 21.15 -3.86
CA LYS A 18 -11.43 21.27 -2.57
C LYS A 18 -12.82 21.90 -2.71
N GLU A 19 -12.99 22.87 -3.61
CA GLU A 19 -14.31 23.45 -3.92
C GLU A 19 -15.25 22.42 -4.55
N GLN A 20 -14.70 21.47 -5.32
CA GLN A 20 -15.45 20.40 -5.98
C GLN A 20 -15.49 19.09 -5.18
N TRP A 21 -15.12 19.12 -3.89
CA TRP A 21 -14.95 17.93 -3.04
C TRP A 21 -16.12 16.96 -3.10
N ALA A 22 -17.35 17.47 -3.10
CA ALA A 22 -18.56 16.66 -3.15
C ALA A 22 -18.63 15.74 -4.38
N HIS A 23 -18.01 16.12 -5.50
CA HIS A 23 -18.00 15.35 -6.75
C HIS A 23 -16.76 14.45 -6.91
N LEU A 24 -15.79 14.53 -5.99
CA LEU A 24 -14.52 13.81 -6.05
C LEU A 24 -14.41 12.71 -4.98
N ARG A 25 -15.56 12.31 -4.42
CA ARG A 25 -15.73 11.23 -3.45
C ARG A 25 -16.99 10.44 -3.78
N ALA A 26 -17.13 9.27 -3.15
CA ALA A 26 -18.42 8.58 -3.16
C ALA A 26 -19.47 9.37 -2.35
N ASP A 27 -20.74 9.15 -2.65
CA ASP A 27 -21.85 9.77 -1.92
C ASP A 27 -21.93 9.23 -0.47
N ASP A 28 -22.50 10.03 0.44
CA ASP A 28 -22.56 9.67 1.87
C ASP A 28 -23.33 8.35 2.13
N GLU A 29 -24.33 8.04 1.29
CA GLU A 29 -25.08 6.77 1.35
C GLU A 29 -24.23 5.54 1.03
N VAL A 30 -23.23 5.67 0.16
CA VAL A 30 -22.28 4.59 -0.17
C VAL A 30 -21.38 4.29 1.03
N TYR A 31 -20.99 5.30 1.80
CA TYR A 31 -20.22 5.10 3.03
C TYR A 31 -21.07 4.49 4.15
N ALA A 32 -22.36 4.87 4.23
CA ALA A 32 -23.26 4.34 5.24
C ALA A 32 -23.61 2.86 4.98
N ASN A 33 -23.87 2.50 3.72
CA ASN A 33 -24.33 1.16 3.32
C ASN A 33 -23.60 0.65 2.06
N PRO A 34 -22.27 0.42 2.09
CA PRO A 34 -21.48 0.10 0.88
C PRO A 34 -21.93 -1.17 0.16
N ALA A 35 -22.49 -2.15 0.89
CA ALA A 35 -22.99 -3.41 0.34
C ALA A 35 -24.20 -3.26 -0.60
N GLU A 36 -24.91 -2.12 -0.57
CA GLU A 36 -26.01 -1.84 -1.49
C GLU A 36 -25.52 -1.32 -2.86
N PHE A 37 -24.28 -0.81 -2.92
CA PHE A 37 -23.75 -0.09 -4.08
C PHE A 37 -22.57 -0.79 -4.76
N TYR A 38 -21.77 -1.57 -4.03
CA TYR A 38 -20.66 -2.34 -4.59
C TYR A 38 -21.06 -3.81 -4.83
N ASP A 39 -20.74 -4.35 -6.00
CA ASP A 39 -20.98 -5.77 -6.32
C ASP A 39 -20.26 -6.74 -5.38
N GLN A 40 -19.15 -6.29 -4.81
CA GLN A 40 -18.34 -7.03 -3.85
C GLN A 40 -17.77 -6.09 -2.80
N LEU A 41 -17.97 -6.42 -1.53
CA LEU A 41 -17.39 -5.73 -0.39
C LEU A 41 -16.25 -6.57 0.21
N ILE A 42 -15.07 -5.97 0.36
CA ILE A 42 -13.89 -6.56 1.01
C ILE A 42 -13.49 -5.62 2.15
N GLU A 43 -13.41 -6.16 3.37
CA GLU A 43 -13.03 -5.40 4.55
C GLU A 43 -11.60 -5.79 4.99
N ILE A 44 -10.78 -4.78 5.31
CA ILE A 44 -9.39 -4.96 5.78
C ILE A 44 -9.20 -4.10 7.03
N ASP A 45 -8.93 -4.74 8.17
CA ASP A 45 -8.61 -4.03 9.42
C ASP A 45 -7.10 -3.75 9.53
N LEU A 46 -6.73 -2.48 9.36
CA LEU A 46 -5.35 -2.01 9.41
C LEU A 46 -4.69 -2.17 10.79
N ASN A 47 -5.46 -2.32 11.88
CA ASN A 47 -4.90 -2.55 13.21
C ASN A 47 -4.40 -3.99 13.39
N THR A 48 -4.99 -4.92 12.66
CA THR A 48 -4.61 -6.34 12.67
C THR A 48 -3.66 -6.72 11.54
N LEU A 49 -3.49 -5.83 10.55
CA LEU A 49 -2.64 -6.08 9.40
C LEU A 49 -1.16 -6.08 9.80
N GLU A 50 -0.45 -7.17 9.49
CA GLU A 50 1.01 -7.27 9.63
C GLU A 50 1.72 -7.11 8.27
N PRO A 51 3.06 -6.99 8.21
CA PRO A 51 3.80 -6.95 6.95
C PRO A 51 3.73 -8.28 6.17
N TYR A 52 3.72 -8.21 4.83
CA TYR A 52 3.64 -9.36 3.93
C TYR A 52 4.79 -9.42 2.93
N VAL A 53 5.04 -10.62 2.42
CA VAL A 53 5.87 -10.88 1.23
C VAL A 53 5.06 -11.74 0.25
N ASN A 54 4.98 -11.33 -1.01
CA ASN A 54 4.26 -12.06 -2.03
C ASN A 54 5.24 -12.76 -3.00
N GLY A 55 4.90 -13.97 -3.45
CA GLY A 55 5.71 -14.75 -4.38
C GLY A 55 5.85 -16.23 -3.97
N PRO A 56 6.81 -16.97 -4.57
CA PRO A 56 7.89 -16.49 -5.44
C PRO A 56 7.53 -16.37 -6.94
N PHE A 57 6.46 -17.00 -7.42
CA PHE A 57 6.15 -17.08 -8.86
C PHE A 57 4.87 -16.35 -9.29
N THR A 58 4.11 -15.80 -8.33
CA THR A 58 2.86 -15.10 -8.59
C THR A 58 2.62 -14.01 -7.54
N PRO A 59 2.06 -12.85 -7.92
CA PRO A 59 1.86 -11.74 -6.99
C PRO A 59 0.72 -11.95 -5.99
N ASP A 60 -0.12 -12.98 -6.15
CA ASP A 60 -1.25 -13.30 -5.27
C ASP A 60 -0.89 -14.30 -4.15
N ALA A 61 0.28 -14.95 -4.22
CA ALA A 61 0.79 -15.83 -3.17
C ALA A 61 1.33 -15.00 -2.00
N ALA A 62 0.44 -14.54 -1.14
CA ALA A 62 0.74 -13.66 -0.02
C ALA A 62 1.10 -14.43 1.26
N TRP A 63 2.27 -14.13 1.83
CA TRP A 63 2.74 -14.73 3.08
C TRP A 63 2.89 -13.65 4.16
N PRO A 64 2.27 -13.81 5.34
CA PRO A 64 2.61 -12.98 6.48
C PRO A 64 4.09 -13.13 6.81
N ILE A 65 4.77 -12.01 7.10
CA ILE A 65 6.22 -12.03 7.34
C ILE A 65 6.60 -12.97 8.49
N SER A 66 5.73 -13.09 9.49
CA SER A 66 5.86 -13.99 10.64
C SER A 66 5.89 -15.48 10.27
N GLN A 67 5.33 -15.86 9.12
CA GLN A 67 5.22 -17.24 8.65
C GLN A 67 6.15 -17.55 7.47
N PHE A 68 6.62 -16.51 6.77
CA PHE A 68 7.38 -16.66 5.52
C PHE A 68 8.62 -17.56 5.65
N ALA A 69 9.39 -17.45 6.73
CA ALA A 69 10.58 -18.28 6.93
C ALA A 69 10.26 -19.78 7.06
N ALA A 70 9.09 -20.14 7.61
CA ALA A 70 8.64 -21.53 7.66
C ALA A 70 8.21 -22.02 6.27
N ALA A 71 7.46 -21.18 5.53
CA ALA A 71 7.02 -21.47 4.16
C ALA A 71 8.21 -21.73 3.22
N VAL A 72 9.27 -20.92 3.30
CA VAL A 72 10.50 -21.11 2.51
C VAL A 72 11.07 -22.52 2.71
N LYS A 73 11.12 -23.01 3.95
CA LYS A 73 11.66 -24.34 4.28
C LYS A 73 10.74 -25.46 3.83
N GLU A 74 9.44 -25.32 4.09
CA GLU A 74 8.42 -26.31 3.72
C GLU A 74 8.37 -26.54 2.21
N HIS A 75 8.43 -25.45 1.44
CA HIS A 75 8.35 -25.51 -0.03
C HIS A 75 9.71 -25.70 -0.71
N GLY A 76 10.82 -25.77 0.05
CA GLY A 76 12.17 -25.94 -0.49
C GLY A 76 12.62 -24.78 -1.38
N TRP A 77 12.19 -23.56 -1.08
CA TRP A 77 12.64 -22.36 -1.80
C TRP A 77 14.06 -21.96 -1.40
N PRO A 78 14.80 -21.21 -2.24
CA PRO A 78 16.12 -20.72 -1.88
C PRO A 78 16.07 -19.86 -0.61
N GLU A 79 16.75 -20.30 0.45
CA GLU A 79 16.81 -19.56 1.73
C GLU A 79 17.72 -18.34 1.65
N LYS A 80 18.69 -18.34 0.74
CA LYS A 80 19.67 -17.26 0.62
C LYS A 80 19.10 -16.13 -0.24
N LEU A 81 18.88 -14.98 0.39
CA LEU A 81 18.64 -13.72 -0.34
C LEU A 81 19.95 -13.25 -0.99
N GLU A 82 20.02 -13.30 -2.32
CA GLU A 82 21.22 -12.83 -3.05
C GLU A 82 21.23 -11.31 -3.24
N VAL A 83 20.06 -10.72 -3.53
CA VAL A 83 19.92 -9.30 -3.83
C VAL A 83 18.60 -8.78 -3.27
N GLY A 84 18.66 -7.63 -2.61
CA GLY A 84 17.48 -6.83 -2.26
C GLY A 84 17.37 -5.62 -3.18
N LEU A 85 16.28 -5.51 -3.94
CA LEU A 85 16.03 -4.39 -4.85
C LEU A 85 14.89 -3.55 -4.27
N ILE A 86 15.19 -2.30 -3.88
CA ILE A 86 14.19 -1.33 -3.42
C ILE A 86 13.93 -0.29 -4.52
N GLY A 87 12.75 0.34 -4.50
CA GLY A 87 12.37 1.36 -5.49
C GLY A 87 11.33 0.84 -6.48
N SER A 88 11.57 1.06 -7.78
CA SER A 88 10.58 0.94 -8.88
C SER A 88 9.45 1.97 -8.77
N CYS A 89 8.55 2.02 -9.75
CA CYS A 89 7.41 2.94 -9.70
C CYS A 89 6.48 2.72 -8.49
N THR A 90 6.47 1.51 -7.90
CA THR A 90 5.59 1.15 -6.80
C THR A 90 6.04 1.71 -5.45
N ASN A 91 7.36 1.71 -5.16
CA ASN A 91 7.90 2.02 -3.83
C ASN A 91 9.14 2.93 -3.89
N SER A 92 9.04 4.05 -4.61
CA SER A 92 10.13 5.02 -4.78
C SER A 92 9.79 6.44 -4.35
N SER A 93 8.71 6.63 -3.58
CA SER A 93 8.40 7.95 -3.04
C SER A 93 9.45 8.40 -2.01
N TYR A 94 9.45 9.69 -1.67
CA TYR A 94 10.30 10.21 -0.60
C TYR A 94 10.04 9.49 0.73
N GLU A 95 8.78 9.15 1.02
CA GLU A 95 8.40 8.40 2.21
C GLU A 95 9.00 6.97 2.20
N ASP A 96 8.93 6.28 1.07
CA ASP A 96 9.48 4.92 0.95
C ASP A 96 11.00 4.89 1.18
N ILE A 97 11.73 5.76 0.48
CA ILE A 97 13.20 5.78 0.54
C ILE A 97 13.68 6.26 1.92
N THR A 98 12.96 7.19 2.55
CA THR A 98 13.32 7.64 3.91
C THR A 98 13.04 6.58 4.97
N ARG A 99 11.97 5.78 4.84
CA ARG A 99 11.75 4.60 5.69
C ARG A 99 12.86 3.57 5.54
N ALA A 100 13.24 3.23 4.30
CA ALA A 100 14.36 2.33 4.03
C ALA A 100 15.67 2.87 4.63
N ALA A 101 15.95 4.17 4.45
CA ALA A 101 17.12 4.83 5.03
C ALA A 101 17.10 4.83 6.56
N SER A 102 15.93 4.95 7.18
CA SER A 102 15.79 4.86 8.63
C SER A 102 16.09 3.46 9.16
N VAL A 103 15.76 2.41 8.42
CA VAL A 103 16.12 1.02 8.79
C VAL A 103 17.62 0.80 8.64
N ALA A 104 18.21 1.27 7.53
CA ALA A 104 19.63 1.10 7.26
C ALA A 104 20.57 1.88 8.23
N LYS A 105 20.04 2.90 8.93
CA LYS A 105 20.80 3.69 9.91
C LYS A 105 20.80 3.11 11.34
N GLN A 106 19.92 2.15 11.64
CA GLN A 106 19.87 1.48 12.94
C GLN A 106 21.08 0.57 13.11
#